data_AF-A0A1U7Y8Q8-F1
#
_entry.id   AF-A0A1U7Y8Q8-F1
#
_cell.length_a   1.000
_cell.length_b   1.000
_cell.length_c   1.000
_cell.angle_alpha   90.00
_cell.angle_beta   90.00
_cell.angle_gamma   90.00
#
_symmetry.space_group_name_H-M   'P 1'
#
loop_
_entity.id
_entity.type
_entity.pdbx_description
1 polymer ?
#
loop_
_entity_poly.entity_id
_entity_poly.type
_entity_poly.pdbx_seq_one_letter_code
_entity_poly.pdbx_strand_id
1 'polypeptide(L)'
;MAAPPNFEEGQSTPFVPTKNLGDPVVATPKTRKEFNEADRKAIKKHFRAKKILVCGIGPDKYNRISACQSTKEIWEALQTAHKGTTQVKQSKIDMLTTEYELFRMKDNEFIQDMHTRFTSIINELHSLGESILSNKLVRKILSVLPSSWESKVNAVKEAKDL
;
A
#
# COMPACT_ATOMS: atom_id res chain seq x y z
N MET A 1 13.34 -13.45 10.74
CA MET A 1 12.34 -12.38 10.52
C MET A 1 12.01 -11.80 11.90
N ALA A 2 12.51 -10.61 12.23
CA ALA A 2 12.28 -10.00 13.55
C ALA A 2 10.88 -9.38 13.60
N ALA A 3 10.16 -9.57 14.71
CA ALA A 3 8.83 -9.01 14.92
C ALA A 3 8.88 -7.47 14.91
N PRO A 4 7.86 -6.79 14.35
CA PRO A 4 7.82 -5.34 14.31
C PRO A 4 7.70 -4.74 15.73
N PRO A 5 8.34 -3.58 16.00
CA PRO A 5 8.10 -2.87 17.25
C PRO A 5 6.70 -2.26 17.23
N ASN A 6 5.88 -2.57 18.22
CA ASN A 6 4.60 -1.92 18.45
C ASN A 6 4.84 -0.47 18.88
N PHE A 7 4.55 0.49 18.00
CA PHE A 7 4.49 1.90 18.35
C PHE A 7 3.02 2.26 18.57
N GLU A 8 2.65 2.53 19.82
CA GLU A 8 1.29 2.90 20.21
C GLU A 8 0.79 4.13 19.42
N GLU A 9 -0.47 4.08 19.01
CA GLU A 9 -1.17 5.16 18.32
C GLU A 9 -1.45 6.31 19.29
N GLY A 10 -0.71 7.40 19.13
CA GLY A 10 -1.05 8.67 19.79
C GLY A 10 0.16 9.49 20.21
N GLN A 11 0.63 10.33 19.29
CA GLN A 11 1.36 11.61 19.45
C GLN A 11 2.61 11.70 18.58
N SER A 12 2.48 12.54 17.55
CA SER A 12 3.58 13.10 16.77
C SER A 12 4.15 14.30 17.51
N THR A 13 4.94 14.07 18.56
CA THR A 13 5.71 15.13 19.20
C THR A 13 7.20 14.80 19.15
N PRO A 14 8.09 15.79 18.97
CA PRO A 14 9.50 15.60 19.20
C PRO A 14 9.66 14.99 20.60
N PHE A 15 10.56 14.02 20.76
CA PHE A 15 10.77 13.25 22.00
C PHE A 15 11.30 14.16 23.14
N VAL A 16 10.46 15.08 23.57
CA VAL A 16 10.65 16.01 24.67
C VAL A 16 9.72 15.50 25.76
N PRO A 17 10.27 14.90 26.83
CA PRO A 17 9.47 14.43 27.96
C PRO A 17 8.50 15.52 28.42
N THR A 18 7.22 15.21 28.61
CA THR A 18 6.19 16.17 29.04
C THR A 18 5.75 15.90 30.49
N LYS A 19 5.27 16.94 31.16
CA LYS A 19 4.61 16.86 32.46
C LYS A 19 3.17 17.39 32.33
N ASN A 20 2.25 16.73 33.02
CA ASN A 20 0.86 17.15 33.11
C ASN A 20 0.71 18.05 34.34
N LEU A 21 0.23 19.28 34.16
CA LEU A 21 -0.04 20.21 35.26
C LEU A 21 -1.49 20.68 35.23
N GLY A 22 -2.15 20.66 36.39
CA GLY A 22 -3.46 21.26 36.62
C GLY A 22 -4.67 20.46 36.11
N ASP A 23 -5.85 20.97 36.48
CA ASP A 23 -7.16 20.54 36.01
C ASP A 23 -7.77 21.74 35.24
N PRO A 24 -7.90 21.70 33.89
CA PRO A 24 -7.71 20.57 32.99
C PRO A 24 -6.24 20.27 32.69
N VAL A 25 -5.96 19.01 32.34
CA VAL A 25 -4.61 18.48 32.07
C VAL A 25 -3.96 19.16 30.87
N VAL A 26 -3.01 20.06 31.13
CA VAL A 26 -2.16 20.65 30.08
C VAL A 26 -0.80 19.93 30.07
N ALA A 27 -0.48 19.28 28.96
CA ALA A 27 0.83 18.64 28.74
C ALA A 27 1.88 19.69 28.36
N THR A 28 2.80 19.98 29.27
CA THR A 28 3.89 20.95 29.07
C THR A 28 5.23 20.23 28.91
N PRO A 29 6.12 20.66 27.99
CA PRO A 29 7.45 20.09 27.86
C PRO A 29 8.26 20.25 29.17
N LYS A 30 8.80 19.16 29.69
CA LYS A 30 9.77 19.19 30.79
C LYS A 30 11.02 19.90 30.32
N THR A 31 11.56 20.75 31.19
CA THR A 31 12.89 21.31 31.01
C THR A 31 13.95 20.25 31.28
N ARG A 32 15.16 20.40 30.73
CA ARG A 32 16.27 19.45 30.88
C ARG A 32 16.62 19.13 32.33
N LYS A 33 16.34 20.06 33.26
CA LYS A 33 16.58 19.89 34.71
C LYS A 33 15.56 18.96 35.39
N GLU A 34 14.38 18.79 34.79
CA GLU A 34 13.28 17.96 35.31
C GLU A 34 13.33 16.52 34.76
N PHE A 35 14.36 16.18 33.97
CA PHE A 35 14.49 14.85 33.38
C PHE A 35 14.91 13.84 34.43
N ASN A 36 14.04 12.84 34.63
CA ASN A 36 14.33 11.69 35.48
C ASN A 36 15.19 10.64 34.74
N GLU A 37 15.60 9.60 35.46
CA GLU A 37 16.41 8.48 34.93
C GLU A 37 15.76 7.82 33.70
N ALA A 38 14.43 7.66 33.73
CA ALA A 38 13.67 7.03 32.66
C ALA A 38 13.63 7.92 31.40
N ASP A 39 13.44 9.23 31.56
CA ASP A 39 13.48 10.24 30.50
C ASP A 39 14.83 10.18 29.78
N ARG A 40 15.94 10.17 30.54
CA ARG A 40 17.31 10.07 29.99
C ARG A 40 17.56 8.75 29.27
N LYS A 41 17.09 7.64 29.84
CA LYS A 41 17.21 6.30 29.23
C LYS A 41 16.47 6.21 27.90
N ALA A 42 15.27 6.79 27.83
CA ALA A 42 14.46 6.80 26.63
C ALA A 42 15.05 7.73 25.54
N ILE A 43 15.57 8.90 25.92
CA ILE A 43 16.33 9.79 25.02
C ILE A 43 17.55 9.05 24.42
N LYS A 44 18.34 8.37 25.26
CA LYS A 44 19.52 7.62 24.82
C LYS A 44 19.17 6.49 23.85
N LYS A 45 18.08 5.75 24.11
CA LYS A 45 17.56 4.73 23.20
C LYS A 45 17.12 5.32 21.87
N HIS A 46 16.42 6.46 21.89
CA HIS A 46 15.98 7.17 20.69
C HIS A 46 17.18 7.60 19.82
N PHE A 47 18.20 8.23 20.42
CA PHE A 47 19.42 8.60 19.69
C PHE A 47 20.16 7.39 19.12
N ARG A 48 20.24 6.30 19.87
CA ARG A 48 20.89 5.06 19.39
C ARG A 48 20.13 4.45 18.21
N ALA A 49 18.79 4.40 18.28
CA ALA A 49 17.95 3.94 17.18
C ALA A 49 18.09 4.83 15.94
N LYS A 50 18.04 6.16 16.12
CA LYS A 50 18.25 7.13 15.04
C LYS A 50 19.61 6.95 14.38
N LYS A 51 20.68 6.78 15.17
CA LYS A 51 22.03 6.53 14.64
C LYS A 51 22.10 5.24 13.82
N ILE A 52 21.53 4.14 14.31
CA ILE A 52 21.50 2.85 13.61
C ILE A 52 20.72 2.98 12.29
N LEU A 53 19.56 3.63 12.31
CA LEU A 53 18.75 3.85 11.11
C LEU A 53 19.51 4.71 10.09
N VAL A 54 20.09 5.84 10.49
CA VAL A 54 20.85 6.73 9.60
C VAL A 54 22.09 6.03 9.03
N CYS A 55 22.85 5.28 9.83
CA CYS A 55 24.04 4.57 9.35
C CYS A 55 23.71 3.41 8.38
N GLY A 56 22.50 2.85 8.41
CA GLY A 56 22.07 1.80 7.49
C GLY A 56 21.55 2.32 6.13
N ILE A 57 21.48 3.64 5.96
CA ILE A 57 20.87 4.30 4.80
C ILE A 57 21.98 4.96 3.97
N GLY A 58 22.12 4.54 2.72
CA GLY A 58 23.04 5.18 1.77
C GLY A 58 22.75 6.67 1.56
N PRO A 59 23.73 7.47 1.13
CA PRO A 59 23.60 8.92 0.98
C PRO A 59 22.45 9.34 0.03
N ASP A 60 22.07 8.49 -0.91
CA ASP A 60 20.94 8.66 -1.85
C ASP A 60 19.57 8.72 -1.15
N LYS A 61 19.41 7.99 -0.04
CA LYS A 61 18.16 7.93 0.75
C LYS A 61 18.14 8.88 1.93
N TYR A 62 19.30 9.37 2.37
CA TYR A 62 19.41 10.36 3.46
C TYR A 62 18.68 11.67 3.14
N ASN A 63 18.76 12.16 1.90
CA ASN A 63 18.03 13.36 1.45
C ASN A 63 16.51 13.26 1.62
N ARG A 64 15.98 12.04 1.67
CA ARG A 64 14.53 11.77 1.77
C ARG A 64 14.02 11.73 3.21
N ILE A 65 14.92 11.59 4.18
CA ILE A 65 14.61 11.55 5.62
C ILE A 65 15.32 12.64 6.43
N SER A 66 16.09 13.51 5.78
CA SER A 66 16.89 14.57 6.43
C SER A 66 16.02 15.57 7.19
N ALA A 67 14.78 15.77 6.76
CA ALA A 67 13.77 16.58 7.43
C ALA A 67 13.00 15.85 8.55
N CYS A 68 13.13 14.52 8.66
CA CYS A 68 12.40 13.73 9.65
C CYS A 68 12.95 13.95 11.07
N GLN A 69 12.07 14.32 11.99
CA GLN A 69 12.43 14.67 13.36
C GLN A 69 12.30 13.47 14.31
N SER A 70 11.42 12.52 13.99
CA SER A 70 11.15 11.34 14.81
C SER A 70 11.62 10.02 14.17
N THR A 71 11.88 9.03 15.02
CA THR A 71 12.20 7.65 14.58
C THR A 71 11.05 7.04 13.78
N LYS A 72 9.80 7.42 14.08
CA LYS A 72 8.60 6.98 13.37
C LYS A 72 8.56 7.51 11.93
N GLU A 73 8.79 8.81 11.74
CA GLU A 73 8.85 9.42 10.39
C GLU A 73 9.94 8.78 9.53
N ILE A 74 11.13 8.54 10.11
CA ILE A 74 12.22 7.85 9.40
C ILE A 74 11.76 6.45 8.97
N TRP A 75 11.09 5.71 9.84
CA TRP A 75 10.58 4.37 9.55
C TRP A 75 9.47 4.36 8.48
N GLU A 76 8.52 5.29 8.54
CA GLU A 76 7.45 5.44 7.54
C GLU A 76 8.00 5.85 6.17
N ALA A 77 8.97 6.76 6.14
CA ALA A 77 9.67 7.16 4.92
C ALA A 77 10.48 6.01 4.32
N LEU A 78 11.12 5.18 5.15
CA LEU A 78 11.81 3.97 4.72
C LEU A 78 10.84 2.92 4.15
N GLN A 79 9.71 2.69 4.81
CA GLN A 79 8.67 1.79 4.29
C GLN A 79 8.15 2.27 2.93
N THR A 80 7.87 3.56 2.81
CA THR A 80 7.45 4.22 1.57
C THR A 80 8.50 4.06 0.46
N ALA A 81 9.78 4.26 0.79
CA ALA A 81 10.87 4.18 -0.18
C ALA A 81 11.18 2.74 -0.64
N HIS A 82 10.96 1.74 0.22
CA HIS A 82 11.32 0.35 -0.07
C HIS A 82 10.17 -0.51 -0.61
N LYS A 83 8.93 -0.28 -0.17
CA LYS A 83 7.78 -1.08 -0.62
C LYS A 83 7.06 -0.49 -1.83
N GLY A 84 7.35 0.78 -2.17
CA GLY A 84 6.35 1.64 -2.81
C GLY A 84 5.22 1.88 -1.80
N THR A 85 4.62 3.07 -1.76
CA THR A 85 3.47 3.27 -0.90
C THR A 85 2.42 2.22 -1.27
N THR A 86 1.73 1.63 -0.29
CA THR A 86 0.52 0.83 -0.53
C THR A 86 -0.40 1.48 -1.58
N GLN A 87 -0.37 2.82 -1.63
CA GLN A 87 -0.97 3.66 -2.65
C GLN A 87 -0.51 3.41 -4.11
N VAL A 88 0.77 3.15 -4.40
CA VAL A 88 1.21 2.77 -5.76
C VAL A 88 0.62 1.41 -6.16
N LYS A 89 0.66 0.44 -5.23
CA LYS A 89 0.04 -0.87 -5.44
C LYS A 89 -1.47 -0.72 -5.69
N GLN A 90 -2.15 0.05 -4.83
CA GLN A 90 -3.57 0.33 -4.94
C GLN A 90 -3.90 1.06 -6.25
N SER A 91 -3.12 2.07 -6.62
CA SER A 91 -3.32 2.81 -7.87
C SER A 91 -3.19 1.91 -9.11
N LYS A 92 -2.26 0.94 -9.10
CA LYS A 92 -2.14 -0.05 -10.17
C LYS A 92 -3.32 -1.03 -10.18
N ILE A 93 -3.81 -1.45 -9.00
CA ILE A 93 -5.04 -2.24 -8.88
C ILE A 93 -6.24 -1.49 -9.48
N ASP A 94 -6.44 -0.22 -9.09
CA ASP A 94 -7.55 0.61 -9.55
C ASP A 94 -7.51 0.83 -11.07
N MET A 95 -6.31 1.05 -11.61
CA MET A 95 -6.06 1.18 -13.05
C MET A 95 -6.42 -0.11 -13.81
N LEU A 96 -5.93 -1.26 -13.34
CA LEU A 96 -6.20 -2.56 -13.97
C LEU A 96 -7.68 -2.96 -13.83
N THR A 97 -8.31 -2.62 -12.71
CA THR A 97 -9.74 -2.85 -12.49
C THR A 97 -10.57 -2.04 -13.48
N THR A 98 -10.22 -0.77 -13.68
CA THR A 98 -10.84 0.09 -14.69
C THR A 98 -10.63 -0.46 -16.11
N GLU A 99 -9.41 -0.92 -16.41
CA GLU A 99 -9.11 -1.54 -17.71
C GLU A 99 -9.94 -2.81 -17.95
N TYR A 100 -10.10 -3.65 -16.92
CA TYR A 100 -10.97 -4.83 -16.95
C TYR A 100 -12.44 -4.44 -17.16
N GLU A 101 -12.95 -3.44 -16.44
CA GLU A 101 -14.35 -3.01 -16.53
C GLU A 101 -14.67 -2.44 -17.92
N LEU A 102 -13.78 -1.63 -18.47
CA LEU A 102 -13.90 -1.02 -19.80
C LEU A 102 -13.40 -1.93 -20.93
N PHE A 103 -12.94 -3.13 -20.60
CA PHE A 103 -12.41 -4.07 -21.57
C PHE A 103 -13.46 -4.37 -22.65
N ARG A 104 -13.03 -4.25 -23.89
CA ARG A 104 -13.78 -4.59 -25.10
C ARG A 104 -12.82 -5.12 -26.15
N MET A 105 -13.33 -5.98 -27.03
CA MET A 105 -12.62 -6.33 -28.25
C MET A 105 -12.50 -5.09 -29.14
N LYS A 106 -11.33 -4.88 -29.73
CA LYS A 106 -11.09 -3.78 -30.67
C LYS A 106 -11.54 -4.15 -32.07
N ASP A 107 -11.78 -3.13 -32.90
CA ASP A 107 -12.04 -3.33 -34.32
C ASP A 107 -10.82 -4.00 -34.98
N ASN A 108 -11.08 -5.03 -35.79
CA ASN A 108 -10.06 -5.84 -36.47
C ASN A 108 -9.06 -6.58 -35.55
N GLU A 109 -9.37 -6.75 -34.26
CA GLU A 109 -8.59 -7.60 -33.35
C GLU A 109 -8.94 -9.07 -33.57
N PHE A 110 -7.96 -9.98 -33.49
CA PHE A 110 -8.27 -11.41 -33.46
C PHE A 110 -8.68 -11.83 -32.05
N ILE A 111 -9.57 -12.83 -31.95
CA ILE A 111 -10.05 -13.34 -30.66
C ILE A 111 -8.90 -13.82 -29.77
N GLN A 112 -7.86 -14.41 -30.35
CA GLN A 112 -6.68 -14.84 -29.60
C GLN A 112 -5.90 -13.66 -29.00
N ASP A 113 -5.77 -12.56 -29.73
CA ASP A 113 -5.10 -11.34 -29.24
C ASP A 113 -5.93 -10.69 -28.12
N MET A 114 -7.25 -10.61 -28.32
CA MET A 114 -8.19 -10.14 -27.31
C MET A 114 -8.08 -10.99 -26.03
N HIS A 115 -8.12 -12.32 -26.15
CA HIS A 115 -8.00 -13.23 -25.01
C HIS A 115 -6.66 -13.08 -24.29
N THR A 116 -5.57 -12.88 -25.03
CA THR A 116 -4.23 -12.65 -24.47
C THR A 116 -4.19 -11.37 -23.64
N ARG A 117 -4.72 -10.26 -24.17
CA ARG A 117 -4.86 -8.99 -23.44
C ARG A 117 -5.70 -9.14 -22.17
N PHE A 118 -6.84 -9.81 -22.28
CA PHE A 118 -7.73 -10.07 -21.15
C PHE A 118 -7.03 -10.87 -20.04
N THR A 119 -6.32 -11.94 -20.42
CA THR A 119 -5.58 -12.79 -19.49
C THR A 119 -4.42 -12.04 -18.83
N SER A 120 -3.75 -11.13 -19.57
CA SER A 120 -2.68 -10.28 -19.01
C SER A 120 -3.20 -9.43 -17.85
N ILE A 121 -4.34 -8.76 -18.02
CA ILE A 121 -4.97 -7.93 -16.97
C ILE A 121 -5.26 -8.75 -15.72
N ILE A 122 -5.84 -9.95 -15.90
CA ILE A 122 -6.20 -10.85 -14.80
C ILE A 122 -4.96 -11.35 -14.07
N ASN A 123 -3.92 -11.73 -14.80
CA ASN A 123 -2.68 -12.22 -14.21
C ASN A 123 -1.96 -11.11 -13.44
N GLU A 124 -1.96 -9.87 -13.95
CA GLU A 124 -1.44 -8.72 -13.24
C GLU A 124 -2.22 -8.46 -11.94
N LEU A 125 -3.56 -8.43 -11.99
CA LEU A 125 -4.40 -8.29 -10.79
C LEU A 125 -4.10 -9.41 -9.77
N HIS A 126 -4.02 -10.66 -10.22
CA HIS A 126 -3.70 -11.81 -9.38
C HIS A 126 -2.32 -11.67 -8.73
N SER A 127 -1.32 -11.20 -9.46
CA SER A 127 0.03 -10.95 -8.91
C SER A 127 0.04 -9.86 -7.82
N LEU A 128 -0.94 -8.95 -7.84
CA LEU A 128 -1.16 -7.93 -6.83
C LEU A 128 -2.05 -8.41 -5.67
N GLY A 129 -2.55 -9.64 -5.72
CA GLY A 129 -3.41 -10.23 -4.70
C GLY A 129 -4.91 -10.00 -4.91
N GLU A 130 -5.32 -9.50 -6.08
CA GLU A 130 -6.72 -9.33 -6.46
C GLU A 130 -7.17 -10.49 -7.35
N SER A 131 -8.28 -11.15 -6.99
CA SER A 131 -8.81 -12.29 -7.73
C SER A 131 -10.25 -12.05 -8.17
N ILE A 132 -10.53 -12.23 -9.46
CA ILE A 132 -11.87 -12.15 -10.02
C ILE A 132 -12.43 -13.56 -10.17
N LEU A 133 -13.66 -13.78 -9.69
CA LEU A 133 -14.33 -15.08 -9.79
C LEU A 133 -14.45 -15.55 -11.26
N SER A 134 -14.16 -16.82 -11.52
CA SER A 134 -14.16 -17.39 -12.88
C SER A 134 -15.49 -17.19 -13.62
N ASN A 135 -16.63 -17.24 -12.91
CA ASN A 135 -17.93 -16.97 -13.52
C ASN A 135 -18.09 -15.52 -14.01
N LYS A 136 -17.48 -14.54 -13.33
CA LYS A 136 -17.46 -13.14 -13.77
C LYS A 136 -16.58 -12.98 -15.00
N LEU A 137 -15.41 -13.64 -15.03
CA LEU A 137 -14.50 -13.62 -16.17
C LEU A 137 -15.15 -14.17 -17.44
N VAL A 138 -15.81 -15.33 -17.34
CA VAL A 138 -16.52 -15.95 -18.47
C VAL A 138 -17.63 -15.03 -18.98
N ARG A 139 -18.47 -14.48 -18.08
CA ARG A 139 -19.51 -13.54 -18.49
C ARG A 139 -18.93 -12.30 -19.16
N LYS A 140 -17.81 -11.78 -18.67
CA LYS A 140 -17.14 -10.61 -19.24
C LYS A 140 -16.64 -10.90 -20.65
N ILE A 141 -15.95 -12.03 -20.89
CA ILE A 141 -15.51 -12.43 -22.23
C ILE A 141 -16.71 -12.57 -23.18
N LEU A 142 -17.75 -13.29 -22.77
CA LEU A 142 -18.92 -13.50 -23.62
C LEU A 142 -19.63 -12.19 -23.97
N SER A 143 -19.57 -11.18 -23.10
CA SER A 143 -20.18 -9.87 -23.34
C SER A 143 -19.41 -8.97 -24.30
N VAL A 144 -18.13 -9.25 -24.56
CA VAL A 144 -17.26 -8.40 -25.40
C VAL A 144 -16.97 -9.03 -26.76
N LEU A 145 -17.50 -10.22 -27.03
CA LEU A 145 -17.35 -10.88 -28.33
C LEU A 145 -18.19 -10.17 -29.41
N PRO A 146 -17.78 -10.26 -30.69
CA PRO A 146 -18.52 -9.67 -31.80
C PRO A 146 -19.90 -10.31 -31.97
N SER A 147 -20.85 -9.57 -32.55
CA SER A 147 -22.21 -10.07 -32.85
C SER A 147 -22.22 -11.34 -33.71
N SER A 148 -21.19 -11.56 -34.54
CA SER A 148 -21.03 -12.81 -35.31
C SER A 148 -20.88 -14.06 -34.43
N TRP A 149 -20.61 -13.91 -33.13
CA TRP A 149 -20.52 -14.99 -32.14
C TRP A 149 -21.78 -15.14 -31.29
N GLU A 150 -22.80 -14.32 -31.50
CA GLU A 150 -24.00 -14.28 -30.65
C GLU A 150 -24.71 -15.64 -30.56
N SER A 151 -24.83 -16.37 -31.68
CA SER A 151 -25.43 -17.71 -31.70
C SER A 151 -24.69 -18.71 -30.79
N LYS A 152 -23.36 -18.67 -30.78
CA LYS A 152 -22.52 -19.51 -29.90
C LYS A 152 -22.61 -19.05 -28.45
N VAL A 153 -22.64 -17.74 -28.20
CA VAL A 153 -22.80 -17.17 -26.86
C VAL A 153 -24.13 -17.60 -26.25
N ASN A 154 -25.22 -17.58 -27.02
CA ASN A 154 -26.55 -17.97 -26.56
C ASN A 154 -26.61 -19.47 -26.23
N ALA A 155 -26.07 -20.33 -27.09
CA ALA A 155 -25.98 -21.77 -26.81
C ALA A 155 -25.23 -22.08 -25.50
N VAL A 156 -24.14 -21.36 -25.20
CA VAL A 156 -23.38 -21.53 -23.94
C VAL A 156 -24.18 -21.05 -22.72
N LYS A 157 -24.97 -19.98 -22.85
CA LYS A 157 -25.84 -19.49 -21.77
C LYS A 157 -26.96 -20.48 -21.48
N GLU A 158 -27.67 -20.93 -22.53
CA GLU A 158 -28.76 -21.90 -22.43
C GLU A 158 -28.30 -23.23 -21.83
N ALA A 159 -27.12 -23.73 -22.23
CA ALA A 159 -26.55 -24.96 -21.67
C ALA A 159 -26.17 -24.87 -20.19
N LYS A 160 -26.08 -23.65 -19.62
CA LYS A 160 -25.76 -23.43 -18.21
C LYS A 160 -27.01 -23.22 -17.35
N ASP A 161 -28.13 -22.82 -17.97
CA ASP A 161 -29.42 -22.61 -17.31
C ASP A 161 -30.29 -23.89 -17.31
N LEU A 162 -29.84 -24.96 -17.97
CA LEU A 162 -30.33 -26.35 -17.89
C LEU A 162 -29.64 -27.13 -16.76
#